data_AF-A0A8A3PAH0-F1
#
_entry.id   AF-A0A8A3PAH0-F1
#
_cell.length_a   1.000
_cell.length_b   1.000
_cell.length_c   1.000
_cell.angle_alpha   90.00
_cell.angle_beta   90.00
_cell.angle_gamma   90.00
#
_symmetry.space_group_name_H-M   'P 1'
#
loop_
_entity.id
_entity.type
_entity.pdbx_description
1 polymer ?
#
loop_
_entity_poly.entity_id
_entity_poly.type
_entity_poly.pdbx_seq_one_letter_code
_entity_poly.pdbx_strand_id
1 'polypeptide(L)'
;MAKFRPGILYRTFKTILLHSLEAFVGKMDFNRIVHYKINGHSMASPSSTAAYLMNCSVWDQEAELRNAVAHSIGRGTGSVPRAFPTTSFEVTWILYTLLKSHFSNNVLGPYNLIIPSEFPKKELQVQDGIVGFVPLALADADDTTKAIETLNLLEIS
;
A
#
# COMPACT_ATOMS: atom_id res chain seq x y z
N MET A 1 -2.16 -23.42 -10.52
CA MET A 1 -3.57 -23.57 -10.09
C MET A 1 -3.85 -24.84 -9.26
N ALA A 2 -3.20 -25.98 -9.49
CA ALA A 2 -3.52 -27.26 -8.81
C ALA A 2 -3.49 -27.26 -7.27
N LYS A 3 -2.78 -26.32 -6.63
CA LYS A 3 -2.71 -26.19 -5.16
C LYS A 3 -3.51 -25.02 -4.58
N PHE A 4 -4.09 -24.17 -5.43
CA PHE A 4 -4.84 -22.99 -4.98
C PHE A 4 -6.27 -23.39 -4.61
N ARG A 5 -6.70 -22.98 -3.41
CA ARG A 5 -8.07 -23.16 -2.93
C ARG A 5 -8.75 -21.78 -2.85
N PRO A 6 -9.68 -21.44 -3.76
CA PRO A 6 -10.34 -20.13 -3.79
C PRO A 6 -10.95 -19.69 -2.46
N GLY A 7 -11.39 -20.64 -1.63
CA GLY A 7 -11.92 -20.38 -0.31
C GLY A 7 -10.97 -19.67 0.66
N ILE A 8 -9.66 -19.62 0.39
CA ILE A 8 -8.72 -18.83 1.18
C ILE A 8 -8.97 -17.32 1.05
N LEU A 9 -9.48 -16.88 -0.10
CA LEU A 9 -9.79 -15.47 -0.37
C LEU A 9 -11.07 -15.00 0.33
N TYR A 10 -11.86 -15.90 0.93
CA TYR A 10 -13.09 -15.56 1.64
C TYR A 10 -12.94 -15.61 3.16
N ARG A 11 -11.71 -15.76 3.66
CA ARG A 11 -11.46 -15.82 5.11
C ARG A 11 -11.53 -14.42 5.72
N THR A 12 -11.11 -14.27 6.97
CA THR A 12 -11.08 -12.97 7.66
C THR A 12 -9.71 -12.30 7.59
N PHE A 13 -8.65 -13.03 7.19
CA PHE A 13 -7.30 -12.49 7.07
C PHE A 13 -6.98 -12.08 5.64
N LYS A 14 -6.25 -10.98 5.47
CA LYS A 14 -5.78 -10.49 4.16
C LYS A 14 -4.70 -11.42 3.62
N THR A 15 -4.65 -11.59 2.30
CA THR A 15 -3.59 -12.33 1.61
C THR A 15 -3.04 -11.51 0.46
N ILE A 16 -1.78 -11.73 0.08
CA ILE A 16 -1.16 -11.05 -1.05
C ILE A 16 -1.88 -11.32 -2.38
N LEU A 17 -2.66 -12.41 -2.46
CA LEU A 17 -3.46 -12.75 -3.64
C LEU A 17 -4.54 -11.71 -3.95
N LEU A 18 -4.96 -10.92 -2.96
CA LEU A 18 -5.87 -9.79 -3.16
C LEU A 18 -5.24 -8.66 -4.03
N HIS A 19 -3.93 -8.66 -4.23
CA HIS A 19 -3.24 -7.74 -5.14
C HIS A 19 -3.31 -8.19 -6.62
N SER A 20 -3.80 -9.41 -6.89
CA SER A 20 -3.88 -9.99 -8.23
C SER A 20 -5.22 -10.69 -8.51
N LEU A 21 -6.33 -10.03 -8.17
CA LEU A 21 -7.67 -10.61 -8.34
C LEU A 21 -8.04 -10.89 -9.79
N GLU A 22 -7.43 -10.18 -10.75
CA GLU A 22 -7.63 -10.39 -12.18
C GLU A 22 -7.34 -11.85 -12.60
N ALA A 23 -6.46 -12.56 -11.89
CA ALA A 23 -6.13 -13.96 -12.16
C ALA A 23 -7.24 -14.96 -11.76
N PHE A 24 -8.24 -14.51 -10.99
CA PHE A 24 -9.30 -15.34 -10.41
C PHE A 24 -10.69 -15.04 -10.98
N VAL A 25 -10.79 -14.20 -12.01
CA VAL A 25 -12.03 -13.99 -12.77
C VAL A 25 -12.60 -15.33 -13.24
N GLY A 26 -13.90 -15.53 -13.00
CA GLY A 26 -14.61 -16.79 -13.28
C GLY A 26 -14.30 -17.95 -12.33
N LYS A 27 -13.44 -17.76 -11.33
CA LYS A 27 -13.03 -18.80 -10.35
C LYS A 27 -13.39 -18.45 -8.91
N MET A 28 -13.92 -17.26 -8.67
CA MET A 28 -14.36 -16.78 -7.37
C MET A 28 -15.57 -15.86 -7.48
N ASP A 29 -16.26 -15.68 -6.36
CA ASP A 29 -17.37 -14.75 -6.17
C ASP A 29 -16.82 -13.45 -5.57
N PHE A 30 -16.79 -12.40 -6.39
CA PHE A 30 -16.26 -11.09 -6.02
C PHE A 30 -17.13 -10.35 -5.00
N ASN A 31 -18.41 -10.73 -4.85
CA ASN A 31 -19.28 -10.10 -3.85
C ASN A 31 -18.87 -10.44 -2.42
N ARG A 32 -18.15 -11.55 -2.25
CA ARG A 32 -17.72 -12.04 -0.93
C ARG A 32 -16.44 -11.39 -0.41
N ILE A 33 -15.75 -10.58 -1.20
CA ILE A 33 -14.47 -9.96 -0.83
C ILE A 33 -14.54 -8.44 -0.64
N VAL A 34 -15.74 -7.87 -0.71
CA VAL A 34 -16.00 -6.43 -0.53
C VAL A 34 -15.45 -5.84 0.78
N HIS A 35 -15.29 -6.69 1.80
CA HIS A 35 -14.80 -6.33 3.13
C HIS A 35 -13.28 -6.17 3.22
N TYR A 36 -12.54 -6.54 2.18
CA TYR A 36 -11.08 -6.39 2.13
C TYR A 36 -10.60 -5.06 1.57
N LYS A 37 -11.52 -4.20 1.12
CA LYS A 37 -11.16 -2.86 0.64
C LYS A 37 -10.48 -2.06 1.74
N ILE A 38 -9.45 -1.33 1.34
CA ILE A 38 -8.76 -0.35 2.17
C ILE A 38 -8.76 0.95 1.38
N ASN A 39 -9.43 1.98 1.90
CA ASN A 39 -9.61 3.26 1.20
C ASN A 39 -10.13 3.07 -0.24
N GLY A 40 -11.18 2.27 -0.41
CA GLY A 40 -11.72 1.90 -1.74
C GLY A 40 -10.90 0.87 -2.53
N HIS A 41 -9.60 0.70 -2.29
CA HIS A 41 -8.76 -0.13 -3.16
C HIS A 41 -8.58 -1.57 -2.66
N SER A 42 -8.44 -2.51 -3.60
CA SER A 42 -8.01 -3.88 -3.30
C SER A 42 -6.48 -3.93 -3.22
N MET A 43 -5.92 -3.93 -2.01
CA MET A 43 -4.47 -4.03 -1.76
C MET A 43 -3.63 -3.04 -2.59
N ALA A 44 -4.15 -1.82 -2.78
CA ALA A 44 -3.54 -0.77 -3.61
C ALA A 44 -3.18 -1.22 -5.04
N SER A 45 -3.88 -2.22 -5.61
CA SER A 45 -3.68 -2.68 -6.99
C SER A 45 -4.82 -2.17 -7.89
N PRO A 46 -4.54 -1.26 -8.85
CA PRO A 46 -5.56 -0.81 -9.79
C PRO A 46 -6.12 -1.94 -10.67
N SER A 47 -5.29 -2.90 -11.10
CA SER A 47 -5.76 -4.04 -11.92
C SER A 47 -6.70 -4.96 -11.13
N SER A 48 -6.33 -5.25 -9.88
CA SER A 48 -7.14 -6.07 -8.97
C SER A 48 -8.47 -5.39 -8.65
N THR A 49 -8.43 -4.08 -8.40
CA THR A 49 -9.61 -3.26 -8.14
C THR A 49 -10.52 -3.18 -9.38
N ALA A 50 -9.95 -3.04 -10.58
CA ALA A 50 -10.72 -3.10 -11.83
C ALA A 50 -11.39 -4.47 -12.02
N ALA A 51 -10.67 -5.56 -11.78
CA ALA A 51 -11.23 -6.91 -11.84
C ALA A 51 -12.40 -7.09 -10.87
N TYR A 52 -12.30 -6.52 -9.67
CA TYR A 52 -13.40 -6.48 -8.71
C TYR A 52 -14.62 -5.70 -9.25
N LEU A 53 -14.44 -4.46 -9.70
CA LEU A 53 -15.53 -3.63 -10.23
C LEU A 53 -16.22 -4.26 -11.44
N MET A 54 -15.48 -4.99 -12.28
CA MET A 54 -16.04 -5.66 -13.46
C MET A 54 -16.84 -6.93 -13.12
N ASN A 55 -16.68 -7.49 -11.92
CA ASN A 55 -17.26 -8.78 -11.53
C ASN A 55 -18.13 -8.72 -10.26
N CYS A 56 -18.26 -7.56 -9.61
CA CYS A 56 -19.23 -7.37 -8.53
C CYS A 56 -20.65 -7.20 -9.08
N SER A 57 -21.66 -7.64 -8.32
CA SER A 57 -23.06 -7.55 -8.74
C SER A 57 -23.64 -6.15 -8.57
N VAL A 58 -23.01 -5.32 -7.74
CA VAL A 58 -23.40 -3.93 -7.47
C VAL A 58 -22.16 -3.06 -7.62
N TRP A 59 -22.27 -1.99 -8.41
CA TRP A 59 -21.17 -1.05 -8.62
C TRP A 59 -20.74 -0.40 -7.30
N ASP A 60 -19.45 -0.47 -7.00
CA ASP A 60 -18.87 0.04 -5.76
C ASP A 60 -18.21 1.40 -6.05
N GLN A 61 -18.89 2.49 -5.69
CA GLN A 61 -18.40 3.86 -5.92
C GLN A 61 -17.14 4.17 -5.11
N GLU A 62 -16.94 3.53 -3.96
CA GLU A 62 -15.74 3.74 -3.15
C GLU A 62 -14.51 3.13 -3.84
N ALA A 63 -14.69 2.00 -4.53
CA ALA A 63 -13.62 1.31 -5.24
C ALA A 63 -13.23 1.95 -6.59
N GLU A 64 -13.76 3.12 -6.90
CA GLU A 64 -13.55 3.76 -8.18
C GLU A 64 -12.10 4.21 -8.41
N LEU A 65 -11.56 3.90 -9.58
CA LEU A 65 -10.18 4.19 -9.96
C LEU A 65 -9.91 5.65 -10.33
N ARG A 66 -10.90 6.55 -10.25
CA ARG A 66 -10.72 7.98 -10.56
C ARG A 66 -9.58 8.60 -9.78
N ASN A 67 -9.43 8.24 -8.50
CA ASN A 67 -8.37 8.78 -7.66
C ASN A 67 -6.98 8.37 -8.20
N ALA A 68 -6.81 7.10 -8.57
CA ALA A 68 -5.56 6.62 -9.17
C ALA A 68 -5.29 7.24 -10.54
N VAL A 69 -6.32 7.41 -11.38
CA VAL A 69 -6.16 8.06 -12.69
C VAL A 69 -5.77 9.53 -12.52
N ALA A 70 -6.42 10.26 -11.61
CA ALA A 70 -6.19 11.69 -11.42
C ALA A 70 -4.84 12.00 -10.74
N HIS A 71 -4.45 11.20 -9.74
CA HIS A 71 -3.35 11.54 -8.82
C HIS A 71 -2.11 10.65 -8.94
N SER A 72 -2.13 9.60 -9.78
CA SER A 72 -0.91 8.85 -10.07
C SER A 72 0.04 9.62 -11.00
N ILE A 73 1.18 9.02 -11.31
CA ILE A 73 2.19 9.57 -12.23
C ILE A 73 1.61 9.94 -13.60
N GLY A 74 0.53 9.27 -14.02
CA GLY A 74 -0.20 9.54 -15.25
C GLY A 74 -0.99 10.84 -15.26
N ARG A 75 -1.25 11.47 -14.10
CA ARG A 75 -1.91 12.78 -13.94
C ARG A 75 -3.13 13.02 -14.86
N GLY A 76 -4.04 12.04 -14.93
CA GLY A 76 -5.26 12.14 -15.73
C GLY A 76 -5.14 11.72 -17.19
N THR A 77 -3.97 11.24 -17.65
CA THR A 77 -3.78 10.70 -19.01
C THR A 77 -4.50 9.36 -19.26
N GLY A 78 -5.16 8.80 -18.25
CA GLY A 78 -5.79 7.49 -18.30
C GLY A 78 -4.87 6.32 -17.92
N SER A 79 -3.56 6.57 -17.75
CA SER A 79 -2.62 5.58 -17.24
C SER A 79 -2.66 5.47 -15.71
N VAL A 80 -2.43 4.26 -15.20
CA VAL A 80 -2.30 3.98 -13.76
C VAL A 80 -1.08 3.08 -13.51
N PRO A 81 -0.38 3.24 -12.38
CA PRO A 81 0.72 2.37 -12.01
C PRO A 81 0.20 1.00 -11.55
N ARG A 82 1.13 0.05 -11.36
CA ARG A 82 0.81 -1.27 -10.81
C ARG A 82 0.30 -1.20 -9.37
N ALA A 83 0.83 -0.28 -8.56
CA ALA A 83 0.44 -0.07 -7.19
C ALA A 83 0.16 1.41 -6.95
N PHE A 84 -0.95 1.74 -6.27
CA PHE A 84 -1.30 3.10 -5.88
C PHE A 84 -2.25 3.13 -4.68
N PRO A 85 -2.02 4.00 -3.68
CA PRO A 85 -0.80 4.78 -3.49
C PRO A 85 0.36 3.92 -2.94
N THR A 86 1.56 4.49 -2.89
CA THR A 86 2.81 3.89 -2.38
C THR A 86 3.44 4.75 -1.28
N THR A 87 2.62 5.52 -0.55
CA THR A 87 3.07 6.60 0.34
C THR A 87 4.01 6.13 1.45
N SER A 88 3.72 5.00 2.13
CA SER A 88 4.60 4.50 3.20
C SER A 88 5.95 4.09 2.66
N PHE A 89 5.95 3.40 1.52
CA PHE A 89 7.18 3.04 0.81
C PHE A 89 7.98 4.29 0.43
N GLU A 90 7.36 5.24 -0.28
CA GLU A 90 8.06 6.43 -0.79
C GLU A 90 8.69 7.26 0.32
N VAL A 91 7.93 7.59 1.38
CA VAL A 91 8.42 8.42 2.48
C VAL A 91 9.55 7.71 3.23
N THR A 92 9.35 6.43 3.56
CA THR A 92 10.32 5.66 4.34
C THR A 92 11.61 5.45 3.56
N TRP A 93 11.53 5.03 2.29
CA TRP A 93 12.71 4.73 1.49
C TRP A 93 13.52 5.97 1.13
N ILE A 94 12.87 7.10 0.84
CA ILE A 94 13.58 8.36 0.60
C ILE A 94 14.35 8.77 1.85
N LEU A 95 13.68 8.78 3.01
CA LEU A 95 14.29 9.21 4.26
C LEU A 95 15.42 8.26 4.69
N TYR A 96 15.17 6.96 4.63
CA TYR A 96 16.18 5.92 4.86
C TYR A 96 17.43 6.14 4.01
N THR A 97 17.25 6.31 2.70
CA THR A 97 18.37 6.40 1.75
C THR A 97 19.24 7.63 2.02
N LEU A 98 18.60 8.77 2.30
CA LEU A 98 19.31 10.01 2.63
C LEU A 98 20.09 9.88 3.94
N LEU A 99 19.45 9.40 5.01
CA LEU A 99 20.09 9.22 6.32
C LEU A 99 21.21 8.19 6.27
N LYS A 100 20.99 7.07 5.57
CA LYS A 100 22.00 6.02 5.39
C LYS A 100 23.22 6.51 4.62
N SER A 101 23.03 7.49 3.75
CA SER A 101 24.11 8.17 3.00
C SER A 101 24.75 9.33 3.78
N HIS A 102 24.50 9.44 5.08
CA HIS A 102 25.06 10.44 5.99
C HIS A 102 24.63 11.89 5.71
N PHE A 103 23.52 12.11 4.99
CA PHE A 103 22.91 13.43 4.93
C PHE A 103 22.28 13.76 6.27
N SER A 104 22.81 14.76 6.95
CA SER A 104 22.39 15.18 8.29
C SER A 104 21.44 16.36 8.27
N ASN A 105 20.95 16.73 9.44
CA ASN A 105 20.13 17.91 9.67
C ASN A 105 20.76 19.21 9.11
N ASN A 106 22.09 19.31 9.10
CA ASN A 106 22.79 20.48 8.57
C ASN A 106 22.63 20.64 7.05
N VAL A 107 22.37 19.55 6.32
CA VAL A 107 22.20 19.57 4.86
C VAL A 107 20.73 19.57 4.47
N LEU A 108 19.93 18.73 5.14
CA LEU A 108 18.51 18.55 4.81
C LEU A 108 17.62 19.58 5.48
N GLY A 109 18.04 20.13 6.61
CA GLY A 109 17.25 21.02 7.44
C GLY A 109 16.21 20.27 8.30
N PRO A 110 15.86 20.81 9.48
CA PRO A 110 15.07 20.08 10.47
C PRO A 110 13.64 19.81 10.00
N TYR A 111 13.07 20.73 9.23
CA TYR A 111 11.73 20.60 8.66
C TYR A 111 11.61 19.38 7.74
N ASN A 112 12.61 19.14 6.89
CA ASN A 112 12.61 18.06 5.90
C ASN A 112 12.94 16.69 6.50
N LEU A 113 13.33 16.64 7.78
CA LEU A 113 13.52 15.40 8.54
C LEU A 113 12.33 15.11 9.46
N ILE A 114 11.92 16.10 10.25
CA ILE A 114 10.87 15.94 11.27
C ILE A 114 9.55 15.57 10.62
N ILE A 115 9.08 16.33 9.61
CA ILE A 115 7.75 16.11 9.05
C ILE A 115 7.64 14.74 8.36
N PRO A 116 8.58 14.34 7.49
CA PRO A 116 8.55 13.00 6.92
C PRO A 116 8.72 11.89 7.95
N SER A 117 9.48 12.11 9.04
CA SER A 117 9.70 11.09 10.08
C SER A 117 8.46 10.77 10.91
N GLU A 118 7.54 11.72 11.06
CA GLU A 118 6.28 11.49 11.78
C GLU A 118 5.39 10.47 11.06
N PHE A 119 5.58 10.29 9.74
CA PHE A 119 4.82 9.31 8.97
C PHE A 119 5.14 7.85 9.36
N PRO A 120 6.37 7.31 9.21
CA PRO A 120 6.67 5.93 9.59
C PRO A 120 6.49 5.69 11.09
N LYS A 121 6.73 6.70 11.94
CA LYS A 121 6.46 6.64 13.39
C LYS A 121 4.99 6.42 13.68
N LYS A 122 4.09 7.21 13.07
CA LYS A 122 2.65 7.06 13.24
C LYS A 122 2.15 5.73 12.68
N GLU A 123 2.64 5.32 11.50
CA GLU A 123 2.22 4.05 10.89
C GLU A 123 2.60 2.85 11.76
N LEU A 124 3.82 2.80 12.31
CA LEU A 124 4.24 1.76 13.24
C LEU A 124 3.39 1.76 14.52
N GLN A 125 3.03 2.94 15.05
CA GLN A 125 2.17 3.02 16.24
C GLN A 125 0.74 2.55 15.99
N VAL A 126 0.17 2.89 14.82
CA VAL A 126 -1.23 2.55 14.48
C VAL A 126 -1.37 1.07 14.08
N GLN A 127 -0.31 0.46 13.55
CA GLN A 127 -0.33 -0.91 13.02
C GLN A 127 0.45 -1.91 13.90
N ASP A 128 0.51 -1.68 15.22
CA ASP A 128 1.13 -2.58 16.20
C ASP A 128 2.58 -2.98 15.87
N GLY A 129 3.36 -2.05 15.31
CA GLY A 129 4.78 -2.21 15.02
C GLY A 129 5.10 -2.90 13.70
N ILE A 130 4.11 -3.24 12.87
CA ILE A 130 4.32 -3.81 11.53
C ILE A 130 3.60 -2.98 10.47
N VAL A 131 4.26 -2.70 9.35
CA VAL A 131 3.73 -1.83 8.30
C VAL A 131 3.91 -2.45 6.92
N GLY A 132 3.12 -2.01 5.96
CA GLY A 132 3.33 -2.30 4.54
C GLY A 132 3.58 -1.02 3.74
N PHE A 133 3.79 -1.18 2.43
CA PHE A 133 4.07 -0.09 1.48
C PHE A 133 3.00 1.02 1.41
N VAL A 134 1.81 0.76 1.95
CA VAL A 134 0.70 1.71 2.06
C VAL A 134 -0.02 1.50 3.40
N PRO A 135 -0.60 2.54 4.02
CA PRO A 135 -1.31 2.38 5.28
C PRO A 135 -2.41 1.32 5.21
N LEU A 136 -2.52 0.50 6.26
CA LEU A 136 -3.55 -0.53 6.45
C LEU A 136 -3.56 -1.69 5.43
N ALA A 137 -2.59 -1.72 4.49
CA ALA A 137 -2.34 -2.92 3.67
C ALA A 137 -1.77 -4.06 4.52
N LEU A 138 -1.59 -5.21 3.88
CA LEU A 138 -0.88 -6.32 4.51
C LEU A 138 0.54 -5.86 4.87
N ALA A 139 0.96 -6.16 6.10
CA ALA A 139 2.32 -5.87 6.53
C ALA A 139 3.35 -6.58 5.64
N ASP A 140 4.44 -5.88 5.40
CA ASP A 140 5.57 -6.32 4.59
C ASP A 140 6.87 -6.23 5.42
N ALA A 141 7.72 -7.23 5.31
CA ALA A 141 8.92 -7.33 6.13
C ALA A 141 9.97 -6.27 5.76
N ASP A 142 10.09 -5.93 4.47
CA ASP A 142 11.04 -4.93 3.99
C ASP A 142 10.59 -3.53 4.42
N ASP A 143 9.32 -3.18 4.21
CA ASP A 143 8.78 -1.90 4.62
C ASP A 143 8.83 -1.72 6.15
N THR A 144 8.51 -2.77 6.91
CA THR A 144 8.60 -2.75 8.38
C THR A 144 10.03 -2.51 8.85
N THR A 145 10.99 -3.25 8.28
CA THR A 145 12.40 -3.11 8.65
C THR A 145 12.91 -1.71 8.30
N LYS A 146 12.56 -1.18 7.13
CA LYS A 146 13.01 0.15 6.72
C LYS A 146 12.39 1.26 7.56
N ALA A 147 11.13 1.12 7.99
CA ALA A 147 10.52 2.09 8.90
C ALA A 147 11.28 2.14 10.24
N ILE A 148 11.59 0.98 10.83
CA ILE A 148 12.34 0.89 12.09
C ILE A 148 13.78 1.42 11.93
N GLU A 149 14.50 0.99 10.88
CA GLU A 149 15.86 1.45 10.62
C GLU A 149 15.92 2.98 10.44
N THR A 150 14.93 3.55 9.75
CA THR A 150 14.86 5.00 9.52
C THR A 150 14.72 5.78 10.82
N LEU A 151 13.84 5.33 11.73
CA LEU A 151 13.65 5.98 13.03
C LEU A 151 14.90 5.85 13.91
N ASN A 152 15.55 4.69 13.91
CA ASN A 152 16.80 4.49 14.64
C ASN A 152 17.92 5.41 14.11
N LEU A 153 17.99 5.64 12.79
CA LEU A 153 18.98 6.57 12.22
C LEU A 153 18.72 8.02 12.64
N LEU A 154 17.47 8.42 12.83
CA LEU A 154 17.09 9.76 13.27
C LEU A 154 17.37 10.00 14.76
N GLU A 155 17.24 8.98 15.60
CA GLU A 155 17.59 9.07 17.03
C GLU A 155 19.11 9.18 17.26
N ILE A 156 19.91 8.76 16.27
CA ILE A 156 21.38 8.79 16.32
C ILE A 156 21.96 10.04 15.61
N SER A 157 21.16 10.76 14.81
CA SER A 157 21.58 11.92 14.00
C SER A 157 21.35 13.27 14.68
#